data_AF-A0A2E6C8J4-F1
#
_entry.id   AF-A0A2E6C8J4-F1
#
_cell.length_a   1.000
_cell.length_b   1.000
_cell.length_c   1.000
_cell.angle_alpha   90.00
_cell.angle_beta   90.00
_cell.angle_gamma   90.00
#
_symmetry.space_group_name_H-M   'P 1'
#
loop_
_entity.id
_entity.type
_entity.pdbx_description
1 polymer ?
#
loop_
_entity_poly.entity_id
_entity_poly.type
_entity_poly.pdbx_seq_one_letter_code
_entity_poly.pdbx_strand_id
1 'polypeptide(L)'
;MSDAINSGRFYLPTEELIRTPHKFGSSVPAFNNTYDVFINFAASGDLRNFIEKRIKHFNTPIGSTLALFCSEALLPGTNLDTSTVDGLRQGMSQQYATFRRFPDITLTWYTQQNYMTNDVFNSWVEFISPNKEKGKNNSFRKMRYPNEYKCPIEITAFSRDVFNDSDRLEREENPVRKRVTPSTITYFIEQAFPVSIIASPLAYGTAQLIKTSVTFKYENYAVERTSRTADILDKITKEAEADSDFVNSILERTNTLGAPDLPSSIKAGLA
;
A
#
# COMPACT_ATOMS: atom_id res chain seq x y z
N MET A 1 -19.66 -25.40 -31.76
CA MET A 1 -19.51 -23.93 -31.88
C MET A 1 -18.80 -23.47 -30.61
N SER A 2 -17.82 -22.56 -30.68
CA SER A 2 -17.10 -22.15 -29.47
C SER A 2 -17.99 -21.32 -28.54
N ASP A 3 -17.80 -21.44 -27.23
CA ASP A 3 -18.58 -20.69 -26.23
C ASP A 3 -18.50 -19.18 -26.43
N ALA A 4 -17.41 -18.68 -27.00
CA ALA A 4 -17.26 -17.28 -27.37
C ALA A 4 -18.35 -16.79 -28.34
N ILE A 5 -18.74 -17.64 -29.30
CA ILE A 5 -19.76 -17.33 -30.31
C ILE A 5 -21.15 -17.46 -29.70
N ASN A 6 -21.39 -18.50 -28.89
CA ASN A 6 -22.68 -18.71 -28.23
C ASN A 6 -22.99 -17.63 -27.18
N SER A 7 -21.96 -17.07 -26.54
CA SER A 7 -22.10 -16.03 -25.52
C SER A 7 -22.01 -14.60 -26.06
N GLY A 8 -21.86 -14.41 -27.38
CA GLY A 8 -21.79 -13.08 -28.00
C GLY A 8 -20.63 -12.22 -27.49
N ARG A 9 -19.55 -12.83 -26.99
CA ARG A 9 -18.38 -12.13 -26.43
C ARG A 9 -17.49 -11.63 -27.57
N PHE A 10 -17.94 -10.60 -28.27
CA PHE A 10 -17.12 -9.83 -29.17
C PHE A 10 -16.45 -8.71 -28.36
N TYR A 11 -15.17 -8.89 -28.01
CA TYR A 11 -14.43 -7.87 -27.30
C TYR A 11 -14.21 -6.64 -28.19
N LEU A 12 -14.36 -5.46 -27.60
CA LEU A 12 -14.06 -4.17 -28.26
C LEU A 12 -12.55 -4.09 -28.56
N PRO A 13 -12.13 -3.39 -29.64
CA PRO A 13 -10.73 -3.11 -29.88
C PRO A 13 -10.12 -2.31 -28.71
N THR A 14 -8.82 -2.49 -28.47
CA THR A 14 -8.11 -1.88 -27.33
C THR A 14 -8.28 -0.36 -27.23
N GLU A 15 -8.43 0.33 -28.35
CA GLU A 15 -8.64 1.78 -28.39
C GLU A 15 -9.98 2.20 -27.76
N GLU A 16 -11.04 1.43 -27.98
CA GLU A 16 -12.36 1.66 -27.40
C GLU A 16 -12.39 1.34 -25.90
N LEU A 17 -11.47 0.51 -25.38
CA LEU A 17 -11.34 0.26 -23.94
C LEU A 17 -10.74 1.45 -23.16
N ILE A 18 -10.05 2.35 -23.86
CA ILE A 18 -9.32 3.50 -23.26
C ILE A 18 -10.06 4.83 -23.51
N ARG A 19 -10.69 4.98 -24.69
CA ARG A 19 -11.29 6.25 -25.16
C ARG A 19 -12.80 6.14 -25.35
N THR A 20 -13.55 5.76 -24.33
CA THR A 20 -15.02 5.74 -24.42
C THR A 20 -15.67 6.99 -23.83
N PRO A 21 -16.56 7.66 -24.59
CA PRO A 21 -17.37 8.78 -24.10
C PRO A 21 -18.48 8.32 -23.14
N HIS A 22 -18.83 7.03 -23.15
CA HIS A 22 -19.75 6.44 -22.19
C HIS A 22 -18.99 5.72 -21.07
N LYS A 23 -19.46 5.97 -19.84
CA LYS A 23 -18.82 5.68 -18.55
C LYS A 23 -18.69 4.17 -18.28
N PHE A 24 -17.72 3.50 -18.91
CA PHE A 24 -17.18 2.23 -18.40
C PHE A 24 -16.58 2.52 -17.03
N GLY A 25 -17.38 2.45 -15.96
CA GLY A 25 -17.02 2.94 -14.63
C GLY A 25 -15.67 2.43 -14.11
N SER A 26 -15.67 1.26 -13.46
CA SER A 26 -14.44 0.64 -12.92
C SER A 26 -13.76 -0.31 -13.91
N SER A 27 -14.22 -0.40 -15.16
CA SER A 27 -13.78 -1.37 -16.15
C SER A 27 -12.75 -0.82 -17.15
N VAL A 28 -12.20 0.37 -16.90
CA VAL A 28 -11.08 0.91 -17.67
C VAL A 28 -9.79 0.18 -17.24
N PRO A 29 -8.94 -0.23 -18.20
CA PRO A 29 -7.62 -0.79 -17.87
C PRO A 29 -6.78 0.15 -17.00
N ALA A 30 -6.02 -0.41 -16.05
CA ALA A 30 -5.10 0.34 -15.23
C ALA A 30 -3.82 0.70 -16.00
N PHE A 31 -3.20 1.83 -15.64
CA PHE A 31 -1.89 2.21 -16.16
C PHE A 31 -0.78 1.69 -15.26
N ASN A 32 0.40 1.44 -15.85
CA ASN A 32 1.59 1.00 -15.14
C ASN A 32 2.46 2.15 -14.60
N ASN A 33 2.20 3.39 -15.03
CA ASN A 33 3.03 4.55 -14.74
C ASN A 33 2.50 5.44 -13.60
N THR A 34 1.32 5.13 -13.06
CA THR A 34 0.72 5.89 -11.96
C THR A 34 0.76 5.03 -10.71
N TYR A 35 1.83 5.19 -9.94
CA TYR A 35 2.05 4.43 -8.72
C TYR A 35 2.89 5.24 -7.73
N ASP A 36 2.87 4.82 -6.47
CA ASP A 36 3.71 5.34 -5.40
C ASP A 36 4.27 4.19 -4.56
N VAL A 37 5.49 4.36 -4.07
CA VAL A 37 6.20 3.35 -3.25
C VAL A 37 6.69 4.01 -1.98
N PHE A 38 6.02 3.71 -0.87
CA PHE A 38 6.35 4.28 0.42
C PHE A 38 7.04 3.25 1.31
N ILE A 39 8.17 3.64 1.91
CA ILE A 39 8.87 2.82 2.91
C ILE A 39 8.67 3.46 4.27
N ASN A 40 8.03 2.73 5.18
CA ASN A 40 7.75 3.24 6.52
C ASN A 40 8.91 2.94 7.47
N PHE A 41 9.88 3.85 7.52
CA PHE A 41 10.98 3.80 8.49
C PHE A 41 10.54 4.12 9.93
N ALA A 42 9.34 4.67 10.15
CA ALA A 42 8.88 4.95 11.51
C ALA A 42 8.55 3.66 12.29
N ALA A 43 8.26 2.56 11.59
CA ALA A 43 8.05 1.26 12.21
C ALA A 43 9.32 0.67 12.86
N SER A 44 10.51 1.03 12.38
CA SER A 44 11.79 0.67 13.00
C SER A 44 12.53 1.92 13.47
N GLY A 45 12.34 2.25 14.75
CA GLY A 45 12.96 3.43 15.38
C GLY A 45 14.50 3.37 15.37
N ASP A 46 15.09 2.20 15.64
CA ASP A 46 16.55 2.04 15.73
C ASP A 46 17.23 2.19 14.37
N LEU A 47 16.66 1.59 13.32
CA LEU A 47 17.14 1.74 11.95
C LEU A 47 17.05 3.21 11.51
N ARG A 48 15.91 3.85 11.75
CA ARG A 48 15.69 5.25 11.41
C ARG A 48 16.74 6.15 12.07
N ASN A 49 16.94 6.00 13.38
CA ASN A 49 17.94 6.77 14.13
C ASN A 49 19.36 6.53 13.60
N PHE A 50 19.68 5.29 13.20
CA PHE A 50 20.97 4.95 12.61
C PHE A 50 21.19 5.65 11.27
N ILE A 51 20.19 5.63 10.39
CA ILE A 51 20.25 6.27 9.08
C ILE A 51 20.32 7.80 9.23
N GLU A 52 19.48 8.41 10.08
CA GLU A 52 19.46 9.85 10.34
C GLU A 52 20.81 10.36 10.91
N LYS A 53 21.43 9.60 11.81
CA LYS A 53 22.77 9.93 12.33
C LYS A 53 23.83 9.96 11.24
N ARG A 54 23.69 9.09 10.23
CA ARG A 54 24.66 9.01 9.12
C ARG A 54 24.42 10.09 8.08
N ILE A 55 23.15 10.34 7.74
CA ILE A 55 22.74 11.27 6.70
C ILE A 55 22.43 12.62 7.37
N LYS A 56 23.47 13.42 7.61
CA LYS A 56 23.45 14.66 8.44
C LYS A 56 22.62 15.84 7.89
N HIS A 57 21.80 15.66 6.85
CA HIS A 57 21.37 16.77 5.99
C HIS A 57 19.88 16.89 5.67
N PHE A 58 18.96 16.23 6.41
CA PHE A 58 17.53 16.29 6.06
C PHE A 58 16.60 16.62 7.22
N ASN A 59 15.73 17.59 6.97
CA ASN A 59 14.59 17.94 7.82
C ASN A 59 13.29 17.25 7.34
N THR A 60 13.30 16.65 6.14
CA THR A 60 12.18 15.90 5.56
C THR A 60 12.27 14.41 5.89
N PRO A 61 11.12 13.72 6.03
CA PRO A 61 11.13 12.28 6.28
C PRO A 61 11.76 11.53 5.10
N ILE A 62 12.64 10.58 5.42
CA ILE A 62 13.41 9.80 4.43
C ILE A 62 12.46 8.99 3.52
N GLY A 63 11.40 8.41 4.09
CA GLY A 63 10.43 7.61 3.34
C GLY A 63 9.73 8.37 2.22
N SER A 64 9.27 9.61 2.48
CA SER A 64 8.61 10.42 1.44
C SER A 64 9.57 10.86 0.35
N THR A 65 10.83 11.12 0.72
CA THR A 65 11.85 11.51 -0.26
C THR A 65 12.15 10.34 -1.18
N LEU A 66 12.35 9.13 -0.63
CA LEU A 66 12.60 7.92 -1.43
C LEU A 66 11.43 7.54 -2.33
N ALA A 67 10.19 7.77 -1.89
CA ALA A 67 8.99 7.49 -2.68
C ALA A 67 8.98 8.24 -4.01
N LEU A 68 9.37 9.52 -3.99
CA LEU A 68 9.44 10.37 -5.19
C LEU A 68 10.52 9.92 -6.21
N PHE A 69 11.57 9.22 -5.77
CA PHE A 69 12.66 8.79 -6.65
C PHE A 69 12.49 7.37 -7.19
N CYS A 70 11.43 6.65 -6.81
CA CYS A 70 11.16 5.33 -7.36
C CYS A 70 10.80 5.44 -8.85
N SER A 71 11.62 4.83 -9.71
CA SER A 71 11.47 4.91 -11.17
C SER A 71 10.76 3.72 -11.77
N GLU A 72 11.00 2.53 -11.20
CA GLU A 72 10.39 1.27 -11.62
C GLU A 72 10.13 0.43 -10.37
N ALA A 73 8.92 -0.11 -10.26
CA ALA A 73 8.52 -1.01 -9.20
C ALA A 73 7.82 -2.23 -9.78
N LEU A 74 8.12 -3.40 -9.24
CA LEU A 74 7.41 -4.63 -9.57
C LEU A 74 6.43 -4.96 -8.44
N LEU A 75 5.14 -5.06 -8.77
CA LEU A 75 4.12 -5.50 -7.83
C LEU A 75 4.42 -6.93 -7.39
N PRO A 76 4.32 -7.27 -6.09
CA PRO A 76 4.67 -8.59 -5.60
C PRO A 76 3.74 -9.65 -6.21
N GLY A 77 4.34 -10.64 -6.87
CA GLY A 77 3.64 -11.82 -7.39
C GLY A 77 3.46 -12.90 -6.33
N THR A 78 2.82 -14.01 -6.70
CA THR A 78 2.70 -15.21 -5.85
C THR A 78 2.92 -16.46 -6.64
N ASN A 79 3.71 -17.37 -6.08
CA ASN A 79 3.91 -18.69 -6.64
C ASN A 79 3.34 -19.74 -5.67
N LEU A 80 2.61 -20.72 -6.20
CA LEU A 80 2.19 -21.90 -5.43
C LEU A 80 3.13 -23.05 -5.76
N ASP A 81 3.72 -23.63 -4.72
CA ASP A 81 4.47 -24.88 -4.86
C ASP A 81 3.47 -26.03 -4.98
N THR A 82 3.74 -26.96 -5.90
CA THR A 82 2.82 -28.08 -6.20
C THR A 82 3.54 -29.41 -6.06
N SER A 83 2.82 -30.41 -5.54
CA SER A 83 3.26 -31.81 -5.48
C SER A 83 2.42 -32.65 -6.43
N THR A 84 3.08 -33.49 -7.22
CA THR A 84 2.45 -34.42 -8.16
C THR A 84 2.17 -35.74 -7.46
N VAL A 85 0.94 -36.22 -7.54
CA VAL A 85 0.57 -37.57 -7.08
C VAL A 85 0.05 -38.34 -8.28
N ASP A 86 0.73 -39.43 -8.58
CA ASP A 86 0.40 -40.34 -9.68
C ASP A 86 -0.23 -41.62 -9.14
N GLY A 87 -1.12 -42.24 -9.90
CA GLY A 87 -1.68 -43.56 -9.59
C GLY A 87 -3.01 -43.57 -8.83
N LEU A 88 -3.60 -42.42 -8.50
CA LEU A 88 -4.95 -42.34 -7.94
C LEU A 88 -6.05 -42.57 -8.99
N ARG A 89 -5.77 -42.25 -10.26
CA ARG A 89 -6.65 -42.50 -11.40
C ARG A 89 -5.82 -42.98 -12.59
N GLN A 90 -6.36 -43.93 -13.36
CA GLN A 90 -5.67 -44.48 -14.52
C GLN A 90 -5.44 -43.40 -15.58
N GLY A 91 -4.18 -43.23 -16.00
CA GLY A 91 -3.80 -42.32 -17.08
C GLY A 91 -3.81 -40.82 -16.73
N MET A 92 -3.97 -40.46 -15.45
CA MET A 92 -4.02 -39.06 -15.02
C MET A 92 -3.01 -38.81 -13.89
N SER A 93 -2.13 -37.82 -14.08
CA SER A 93 -1.32 -37.23 -13.01
C SER A 93 -2.12 -36.10 -12.36
N GLN A 94 -2.23 -36.09 -11.02
CA GLN A 94 -2.91 -35.04 -10.28
C GLN A 94 -1.88 -34.13 -9.60
N GLN A 95 -2.07 -32.81 -9.69
CA GLN A 95 -1.24 -31.82 -9.01
C GLN A 95 -1.99 -31.24 -7.82
N TYR A 96 -1.36 -31.25 -6.65
CA TYR A 96 -1.88 -30.67 -5.41
C TYR A 96 -1.03 -29.48 -4.98
N ALA A 97 -1.66 -28.41 -4.52
CA ALA A 97 -0.96 -27.25 -3.97
C ALA A 97 -0.43 -27.56 -2.56
N THR A 98 0.86 -27.33 -2.33
CA THR A 98 1.54 -27.64 -1.05
C THR A 98 1.64 -26.38 -0.18
N PHE A 99 2.33 -25.34 -0.64
CA PHE A 99 2.46 -24.07 0.08
C PHE A 99 2.64 -22.89 -0.87
N ARG A 100 2.40 -21.68 -0.38
CA ARG A 100 2.58 -20.43 -1.12
C ARG A 100 3.99 -19.89 -0.88
N ARG A 101 4.73 -19.63 -1.97
CA ARG A 101 6.05 -18.98 -1.96
C ARG A 101 5.91 -17.53 -2.40
N PHE A 102 6.51 -16.63 -1.63
CA PHE A 102 6.60 -15.21 -1.94
C PHE A 102 7.93 -14.94 -2.67
N PRO A 103 7.89 -14.52 -3.96
CA PRO A 103 9.10 -14.16 -4.69
C PRO A 103 9.63 -12.80 -4.23
N ASP A 104 10.95 -12.62 -4.30
CA ASP A 104 11.63 -11.37 -4.00
C ASP A 104 11.12 -10.22 -4.90
N ILE A 105 11.06 -9.00 -4.36
CA ILE A 105 10.70 -7.81 -5.15
C ILE A 105 11.93 -7.01 -5.53
N THR A 106 11.90 -6.42 -6.73
CA THR A 106 12.96 -5.54 -7.22
C THR A 106 12.41 -4.16 -7.47
N LEU A 107 13.01 -3.15 -6.85
CA LEU A 107 12.63 -1.76 -6.95
C LEU A 107 13.84 -0.96 -7.46
N THR A 108 13.62 -0.02 -8.37
CA THR A 108 14.68 0.78 -8.99
C THR A 108 14.44 2.24 -8.73
N TRP A 109 15.41 2.90 -8.11
CA TRP A 109 15.38 4.33 -7.80
C TRP A 109 16.30 5.13 -8.70
N TYR A 110 15.93 6.37 -8.95
CA TYR A 110 16.89 7.38 -9.39
C TYR A 110 17.86 7.71 -8.26
N THR A 111 19.13 7.76 -8.59
CA THR A 111 20.16 8.27 -7.68
C THR A 111 20.10 9.79 -7.67
N GLN A 112 19.93 10.36 -6.48
CA GLN A 112 20.00 11.79 -6.28
C GLN A 112 21.43 12.32 -6.47
N GLN A 113 21.58 13.61 -6.74
CA GLN A 113 22.90 14.24 -6.94
C GLN A 113 23.85 14.05 -5.75
N ASN A 114 23.31 14.02 -4.53
CA ASN A 114 24.05 13.78 -3.29
C ASN A 114 24.17 12.29 -2.92
N TYR A 115 23.79 11.37 -3.82
CA TYR A 115 23.81 9.92 -3.61
C TYR A 115 23.01 9.41 -2.39
N MET A 116 22.07 10.21 -1.86
CA MET A 116 21.34 9.85 -0.64
C MET A 116 20.58 8.52 -0.75
N THR A 117 19.94 8.24 -1.88
CA THR A 117 19.31 6.93 -2.16
C THR A 117 20.27 5.77 -1.86
N ASN A 118 21.50 5.84 -2.36
CA ASN A 118 22.51 4.80 -2.15
C ASN A 118 22.95 4.74 -0.69
N ASP A 119 23.16 5.90 -0.05
CA ASP A 119 23.56 5.97 1.35
C ASP A 119 22.50 5.39 2.28
N VAL A 120 21.20 5.61 2.03
CA VAL A 120 20.12 5.00 2.82
C VAL A 120 20.18 3.48 2.74
N PHE A 121 20.23 2.90 1.54
CA PHE A 121 20.23 1.45 1.38
C PHE A 121 21.53 0.80 1.89
N ASN A 122 22.68 1.42 1.65
CA ASN A 122 23.95 0.96 2.20
C ASN A 122 23.94 1.02 3.73
N SER A 123 23.38 2.08 4.31
CA SER A 123 23.23 2.20 5.76
C SER A 123 22.26 1.17 6.33
N TRP A 124 21.21 0.81 5.60
CA TRP A 124 20.29 -0.24 6.00
C TRP A 124 20.98 -1.61 6.04
N VAL A 125 21.73 -1.98 4.99
CA VAL A 125 22.50 -3.24 4.96
C VAL A 125 23.61 -3.25 6.02
N GLU A 126 24.27 -2.11 6.24
CA GLU A 126 25.27 -1.97 7.31
C GLU A 126 24.65 -2.01 8.70
N PHE A 127 23.41 -1.56 8.87
CA PHE A 127 22.69 -1.73 10.12
C PHE A 127 22.43 -3.22 10.41
N ILE A 128 21.97 -3.98 9.40
CA ILE A 128 21.79 -5.44 9.51
C ILE A 128 23.12 -6.13 9.83
N SER A 129 24.18 -5.72 9.13
CA SER A 129 25.52 -6.28 9.21
C SER A 129 26.57 -5.19 9.51
N PRO A 130 26.78 -4.85 10.79
CA PRO A 130 27.67 -3.75 11.16
C PRO A 130 29.08 -3.94 10.60
N ASN A 131 29.52 -2.99 9.77
CA ASN A 131 30.89 -2.96 9.30
C ASN A 131 31.77 -2.22 10.33
N LYS A 132 32.93 -2.78 10.66
CA LYS A 132 33.85 -2.10 11.57
C LYS A 132 34.64 -1.03 10.81
N GLU A 133 35.00 0.02 11.55
CA GLU A 133 36.01 0.99 11.13
C GLU A 133 37.32 0.30 10.73
N LYS A 134 38.04 0.90 9.78
CA LYS A 134 39.35 0.43 9.31
C LYS A 134 40.29 0.24 10.51
N GLY A 135 40.88 -0.95 10.67
CA GLY A 135 42.00 -1.19 11.61
C GLY A 135 41.80 -2.23 12.71
N LYS A 136 40.63 -2.89 12.82
CA LYS A 136 40.44 -4.03 13.77
C LYS A 136 40.23 -5.35 13.03
N ASN A 137 41.21 -6.26 13.13
CA ASN A 137 41.27 -7.57 12.46
C ASN A 137 40.32 -8.65 13.04
N ASN A 138 39.15 -8.27 13.56
CA ASN A 138 38.19 -9.26 14.03
C ASN A 138 37.20 -9.61 12.92
N SER A 139 37.34 -10.79 12.33
CA SER A 139 36.48 -11.31 11.24
C SER A 139 35.07 -11.66 11.72
N PHE A 140 34.90 -12.02 13.00
CA PHE A 140 33.60 -12.40 13.56
C PHE A 140 32.71 -11.18 13.80
N ARG A 141 31.47 -11.25 13.28
CA ARG A 141 30.43 -10.23 13.41
C ARG A 141 29.10 -10.90 13.73
N LYS A 142 28.29 -10.20 14.53
CA LYS A 142 26.92 -10.61 14.85
C LYS A 142 25.97 -9.77 14.01
N MET A 143 25.02 -10.42 13.37
CA MET A 143 23.92 -9.74 12.68
C MET A 143 22.94 -9.19 13.73
N ARG A 144 22.23 -8.12 13.36
CA ARG A 144 21.11 -7.59 14.16
C ARG A 144 19.91 -8.55 14.14
N TYR A 145 19.01 -8.40 15.10
CA TYR A 145 17.81 -9.23 15.15
C TYR A 145 16.80 -8.77 14.08
N PRO A 146 16.02 -9.69 13.47
CA PRO A 146 15.08 -9.36 12.40
C PRO A 146 14.09 -8.23 12.75
N ASN A 147 13.58 -8.22 13.97
CA ASN A 147 12.65 -7.20 14.46
C ASN A 147 13.24 -5.78 14.47
N GLU A 148 14.57 -5.63 14.54
CA GLU A 148 15.23 -4.33 14.61
C GLU A 148 15.37 -3.67 13.23
N TYR A 149 15.49 -4.43 12.14
CA TYR A 149 15.84 -3.88 10.82
C TYR A 149 14.77 -4.06 9.74
N LYS A 150 13.75 -4.88 9.99
CA LYS A 150 12.65 -5.10 9.02
C LYS A 150 11.67 -3.94 9.05
N CYS A 151 11.26 -3.47 7.87
CA CYS A 151 10.32 -2.37 7.71
C CYS A 151 9.15 -2.78 6.81
N PRO A 152 7.93 -2.26 7.06
CA PRO A 152 6.84 -2.40 6.11
C PRO A 152 7.05 -1.46 4.91
N ILE A 153 6.67 -1.93 3.73
CA ILE A 153 6.71 -1.20 2.45
C ILE A 153 5.30 -1.21 1.86
N GLU A 154 4.86 -0.09 1.34
CA GLU A 154 3.54 0.09 0.75
C GLU A 154 3.73 0.45 -0.72
N ILE A 155 3.17 -0.36 -1.62
CA ILE A 155 3.17 -0.08 -3.06
C ILE A 155 1.73 0.17 -3.47
N THR A 156 1.42 1.42 -3.82
CA THR A 156 0.08 1.82 -4.24
C THR A 156 0.06 2.06 -5.74
N ALA A 157 -0.74 1.28 -6.46
CA ALA A 157 -1.02 1.54 -7.87
C ALA A 157 -2.35 2.27 -7.99
N PHE A 158 -2.36 3.26 -8.88
CA PHE A 158 -3.45 4.18 -9.02
C PHE A 158 -4.16 4.05 -10.38
N SER A 159 -5.48 4.22 -10.38
CA SER A 159 -6.25 4.35 -11.62
C SER A 159 -6.03 5.72 -12.28
N ARG A 160 -6.31 5.84 -13.60
CA ARG A 160 -6.14 7.10 -14.35
C ARG A 160 -6.77 8.32 -13.68
N ASP A 161 -7.92 8.10 -13.05
CA ASP A 161 -8.79 9.18 -12.61
C ASP A 161 -8.41 9.75 -11.22
N VAL A 162 -7.17 9.56 -10.76
CA VAL A 162 -6.60 10.20 -9.56
C VAL A 162 -6.53 11.71 -9.72
N PHE A 163 -6.23 12.16 -10.95
CA PHE A 163 -6.03 13.56 -11.26
C PHE A 163 -7.18 14.04 -12.16
N ASN A 164 -8.42 14.03 -11.65
CA ASN A 164 -9.53 14.63 -12.38
C ASN A 164 -9.30 16.16 -12.45
N ASP A 165 -9.33 16.73 -13.66
CA ASP A 165 -9.06 18.17 -13.89
C ASP A 165 -9.99 19.10 -13.11
N SER A 166 -11.21 18.65 -12.78
CA SER A 166 -12.14 19.41 -11.95
C SER A 166 -11.63 19.67 -10.52
N ASP A 167 -10.70 18.84 -10.02
CA ASP A 167 -10.17 18.95 -8.65
C ASP A 167 -8.92 19.86 -8.58
N ARG A 168 -8.30 20.17 -9.73
CA ARG A 168 -7.09 21.02 -9.80
C ARG A 168 -7.39 22.52 -9.76
N LEU A 169 -8.61 22.92 -10.10
CA LEU A 169 -9.00 24.32 -10.27
C LEU A 169 -9.91 24.87 -9.16
N GLU A 170 -10.48 24.01 -8.31
CA GLU A 170 -11.31 24.45 -7.18
C GLU A 170 -10.46 24.76 -5.94
N ARG A 171 -9.70 25.85 -6.02
CA ARG A 171 -9.07 26.47 -4.85
C ARG A 171 -10.17 27.10 -3.97
N GLU A 172 -10.44 26.43 -2.85
CA GLU A 172 -10.80 27.01 -1.55
C GLU A 172 -12.01 27.98 -1.48
N GLU A 173 -13.24 27.50 -1.68
CA GLU A 173 -14.42 28.19 -1.10
C GLU A 173 -15.38 27.28 -0.32
N ASN A 174 -15.18 25.96 -0.30
CA ASN A 174 -15.97 25.05 0.53
C ASN A 174 -15.13 23.91 1.11
N PRO A 175 -14.86 23.88 2.44
CA PRO A 175 -14.08 22.81 3.09
C PRO A 175 -14.78 21.44 3.11
N VAL A 176 -16.03 21.37 2.63
CA VAL A 176 -16.86 20.14 2.60
C VAL A 176 -16.80 19.43 1.24
N ARG A 177 -16.10 19.99 0.24
CA ARG A 177 -16.00 19.34 -1.08
C ARG A 177 -15.09 18.11 -1.01
N LYS A 178 -15.77 16.98 -1.11
CA LYS A 178 -15.31 15.59 -1.02
C LYS A 178 -14.08 15.35 -1.89
N ARG A 179 -12.91 15.12 -1.27
CA ARG A 179 -11.81 14.39 -1.92
C ARG A 179 -12.39 13.08 -2.45
N VAL A 180 -12.48 12.95 -3.77
CA VAL A 180 -12.94 11.71 -4.41
C VAL A 180 -11.77 10.74 -4.34
N THR A 181 -11.86 9.73 -3.48
CA THR A 181 -10.83 8.70 -3.40
C THR A 181 -10.76 7.97 -4.75
N PRO A 182 -9.61 7.96 -5.44
CA PRO A 182 -9.48 7.20 -6.67
C PRO A 182 -9.59 5.71 -6.40
N SER A 183 -9.89 4.92 -7.44
CA SER A 183 -9.72 3.48 -7.31
C SER A 183 -8.22 3.19 -7.24
N THR A 184 -7.80 2.49 -6.19
CA THR A 184 -6.41 2.12 -5.96
C THR A 184 -6.33 0.65 -5.58
N ILE A 185 -5.15 0.09 -5.78
CA ILE A 185 -4.77 -1.19 -5.18
C ILE A 185 -3.45 -0.97 -4.46
N THR A 186 -3.43 -1.27 -3.17
CA THR A 186 -2.28 -1.10 -2.30
C THR A 186 -1.79 -2.45 -1.84
N TYR A 187 -0.52 -2.72 -2.07
CA TYR A 187 0.18 -3.89 -1.57
C TYR A 187 0.98 -3.49 -0.34
N PHE A 188 0.54 -3.98 0.82
CA PHE A 188 1.24 -3.84 2.09
C PHE A 188 2.20 -5.00 2.25
N ILE A 189 3.47 -4.75 2.01
CA ILE A 189 4.53 -5.72 2.19
C ILE A 189 5.02 -5.62 3.63
N GLU A 190 4.89 -6.73 4.36
CA GLU A 190 5.28 -6.80 5.75
C GLU A 190 6.71 -7.32 5.89
N GLN A 191 7.43 -6.71 6.83
CA GLN A 191 8.74 -7.19 7.26
C GLN A 191 9.79 -7.28 6.13
N ALA A 192 9.86 -6.27 5.28
CA ALA A 192 10.82 -6.22 4.19
C ALA A 192 12.22 -5.77 4.65
N PHE A 193 13.25 -6.26 3.97
CA PHE A 193 14.63 -5.80 4.10
C PHE A 193 15.42 -5.98 2.79
N PRO A 194 16.41 -5.12 2.51
CA PRO A 194 17.21 -5.21 1.29
C PRO A 194 18.22 -6.37 1.37
N VAL A 195 18.39 -7.09 0.27
CA VAL A 195 19.32 -8.23 0.14
C VAL A 195 20.47 -7.91 -0.79
N SER A 196 20.20 -7.28 -1.93
CA SER A 196 21.22 -6.89 -2.90
C SER A 196 20.93 -5.51 -3.46
N ILE A 197 21.97 -4.68 -3.52
CA ILE A 197 21.97 -3.32 -4.07
C ILE A 197 22.88 -3.35 -5.29
N ILE A 198 22.30 -3.13 -6.47
CA ILE A 198 23.01 -3.05 -7.74
C ILE A 198 23.14 -1.59 -8.12
N ALA A 199 24.36 -1.05 -8.02
CA ALA A 199 24.67 0.30 -8.45
C ALA A 199 24.82 0.38 -9.97
N SER A 200 24.37 1.48 -10.58
CA SER A 200 24.64 1.75 -12.00
C SER A 200 26.13 1.97 -12.28
N PRO A 201 26.65 1.49 -13.41
CA PRO A 201 28.02 1.77 -13.82
C PRO A 201 28.21 3.26 -14.13
N LEU A 202 29.30 3.85 -13.66
CA LEU A 202 29.69 5.22 -13.97
C LEU A 202 30.58 5.20 -15.23
N ALA A 203 30.20 5.95 -16.27
CA ALA A 203 30.95 6.07 -17.51
C ALA A 203 31.01 7.54 -17.97
N TYR A 204 32.13 7.95 -18.59
CA TYR A 204 32.32 9.28 -19.16
C TYR A 204 31.58 9.49 -20.50
N GLY A 205 30.67 8.59 -20.89
CA GLY A 205 29.95 8.61 -22.17
C GLY A 205 28.80 9.61 -22.21
N THR A 206 27.77 9.31 -23.00
CA THR A 206 26.56 10.13 -23.04
C THR A 206 25.90 10.19 -21.66
N ALA A 207 25.44 11.38 -21.28
CA ALA A 207 24.81 11.59 -19.98
C ALA A 207 23.50 10.80 -19.88
N GLN A 208 23.39 9.94 -18.87
CA GLN A 208 22.18 9.18 -18.55
C GLN A 208 21.89 9.31 -17.04
N LEU A 209 20.60 9.23 -16.67
CA LEU A 209 20.18 9.23 -15.27
C LEU A 209 20.69 7.96 -14.60
N ILE A 210 21.39 8.12 -13.48
CA ILE A 210 21.92 7.01 -12.68
C ILE A 210 20.76 6.34 -11.95
N LYS A 211 20.61 5.03 -12.13
CA LYS A 211 19.59 4.20 -11.45
C LYS A 211 20.24 3.25 -10.44
N THR A 212 19.58 2.99 -9.33
CA THR A 212 20.03 1.96 -8.37
C THR A 212 18.89 0.98 -8.17
N SER A 213 19.15 -0.28 -8.46
CA SER A 213 18.17 -1.35 -8.28
C SER A 213 18.45 -2.08 -6.97
N VAL A 214 17.45 -2.14 -6.10
CA VAL A 214 17.52 -2.87 -4.82
C VAL A 214 16.50 -4.00 -4.81
N THR A 215 16.96 -5.16 -4.42
CA THR A 215 16.16 -6.37 -4.24
C THR A 215 15.80 -6.52 -2.77
N PHE A 216 14.52 -6.72 -2.47
CA PHE A 216 14.01 -6.91 -1.12
C PHE A 216 13.46 -8.31 -0.95
N LYS A 217 13.73 -8.86 0.23
CA LYS A 217 13.01 -10.00 0.77
C LYS A 217 12.01 -9.52 1.80
N TYR A 218 10.90 -10.23 1.88
CA TYR A 218 9.78 -9.95 2.77
C TYR A 218 9.13 -11.26 3.18
N GLU A 219 8.28 -11.23 4.20
CA GLU A 219 7.64 -12.45 4.71
C GLU A 219 6.27 -12.68 4.09
N ASN A 220 5.45 -11.63 4.04
CA ASN A 220 4.10 -11.69 3.53
C ASN A 220 3.72 -10.34 2.90
N TYR A 221 2.67 -10.34 2.10
CA TYR A 221 2.01 -9.11 1.68
C TYR A 221 0.49 -9.23 1.82
N ALA A 222 -0.15 -8.14 2.23
CA ALA A 222 -1.60 -7.97 2.19
C ALA A 222 -1.98 -7.07 1.00
N VAL A 223 -3.17 -7.27 0.45
CA VAL A 223 -3.71 -6.46 -0.64
C VAL A 223 -4.95 -5.77 -0.14
N GLU A 224 -4.94 -4.44 -0.21
CA GLU A 224 -6.12 -3.62 0.00
C GLU A 224 -6.54 -3.01 -1.32
N ARG A 225 -7.84 -3.01 -1.59
CA ARG A 225 -8.40 -2.38 -2.78
C ARG A 225 -9.41 -1.34 -2.35
N THR A 226 -9.09 -0.08 -2.62
CA THR A 226 -10.03 1.02 -2.45
C THR A 226 -10.73 1.24 -3.78
N SER A 227 -12.07 1.23 -3.78
CA SER A 227 -12.87 1.50 -4.97
C SER A 227 -13.85 2.62 -4.70
N ARG A 228 -14.08 3.46 -5.71
CA ARG A 228 -14.97 4.63 -5.63
C ARG A 228 -16.37 4.30 -5.11
N THR A 229 -16.89 3.12 -5.46
CA THR A 229 -18.23 2.68 -5.08
C THR A 229 -18.26 2.17 -3.64
N ALA A 230 -17.20 1.50 -3.17
CA ALA A 230 -17.10 1.03 -1.79
C ALA A 230 -17.06 2.21 -0.80
N ASP A 231 -16.27 3.25 -1.09
CA ASP A 231 -16.16 4.43 -0.23
C ASP A 231 -17.48 5.19 -0.08
N ILE A 232 -18.31 5.22 -1.13
CA ILE A 232 -19.62 5.88 -1.07
C ILE A 232 -20.54 5.07 -0.15
N LEU A 233 -20.54 3.74 -0.26
CA LEU A 233 -21.35 2.87 0.58
C LEU A 233 -20.92 2.92 2.04
N ASP A 234 -19.60 2.87 2.31
CA ASP A 234 -19.03 2.98 3.66
C ASP A 234 -19.30 4.33 4.32
N LYS A 235 -19.35 5.41 3.53
CA LYS A 235 -19.74 6.74 4.04
C LYS A 235 -21.22 6.79 4.37
N ILE A 236 -22.08 6.23 3.50
CA ILE A 236 -23.53 6.17 3.75
C ILE A 236 -23.83 5.33 4.99
N THR A 237 -23.16 4.19 5.19
CA THR A 237 -23.36 3.37 6.40
C THR A 237 -22.87 4.08 7.65
N LYS A 238 -21.69 4.72 7.64
CA LYS A 238 -21.20 5.48 8.81
C LYS A 238 -22.07 6.70 9.16
N GLU A 239 -22.60 7.41 8.15
CA GLU A 239 -23.56 8.50 8.37
C GLU A 239 -24.87 7.97 8.95
N ALA A 240 -25.38 6.83 8.46
CA ALA A 240 -26.59 6.20 9.01
C ALA A 240 -26.39 5.67 10.44
N GLU A 241 -25.22 5.12 10.77
CA GLU A 241 -24.87 4.69 12.13
C GLU A 241 -24.80 5.90 13.09
N ALA A 242 -24.17 7.00 12.68
CA ALA A 242 -24.11 8.23 13.48
C ALA A 242 -25.49 8.85 13.76
N ASP A 243 -26.39 8.83 12.77
CA ASP A 243 -27.78 9.29 12.95
C ASP A 243 -28.55 8.36 13.91
N SER A 244 -28.33 7.06 13.85
CA SER A 244 -28.97 6.09 14.75
C SER A 244 -28.48 6.21 16.20
N ASP A 245 -27.19 6.46 16.40
CA ASP A 245 -26.60 6.70 17.71
C ASP A 245 -27.09 8.02 18.32
N PHE A 246 -27.26 9.05 17.49
CA PHE A 246 -27.87 10.31 17.91
C PHE A 246 -29.31 10.12 18.39
N VAL A 247 -30.14 9.38 17.64
CA VAL A 247 -31.52 9.06 18.03
C VAL A 247 -31.56 8.22 19.32
N ASN A 248 -30.71 7.22 19.46
CA ASN A 248 -30.62 6.39 20.67
C ASN A 248 -30.21 7.23 21.89
N SER A 249 -29.28 8.18 21.74
CA SER A 249 -28.88 9.09 22.81
C SER A 249 -30.01 10.02 23.28
N ILE A 250 -30.92 10.42 22.37
CA ILE A 250 -32.11 11.21 22.71
C ILE A 250 -33.11 10.33 23.46
N LEU A 251 -33.34 9.10 22.99
CA LEU A 251 -34.26 8.17 23.63
C LEU A 251 -33.80 7.81 25.05
N GLU A 252 -32.51 7.55 25.25
CA GLU A 252 -31.93 7.33 26.58
C GLU A 252 -32.12 8.55 27.50
N ARG A 253 -31.89 9.77 27.00
CA ARG A 253 -32.16 11.00 27.77
C ARG A 253 -33.64 11.13 28.14
N THR A 254 -34.56 10.81 27.24
CA THR A 254 -36.01 10.86 27.53
C THR A 254 -36.44 9.79 28.55
N ASN A 255 -35.82 8.62 28.57
CA ASN A 255 -36.10 7.57 29.56
C ASN A 255 -35.52 7.87 30.95
N THR A 256 -34.44 8.67 31.04
CA THR A 256 -33.92 9.17 32.32
C THR A 256 -34.69 10.35 32.90
N LEU A 257 -35.54 11.00 32.09
CA LEU A 257 -36.61 11.89 32.57
C LEU A 257 -37.80 11.01 33.00
N GLY A 258 -37.61 10.29 34.11
CA GLY A 258 -38.69 9.62 34.81
C GLY A 258 -39.83 10.59 35.12
N ALA A 259 -41.05 10.06 35.02
CA ALA A 259 -42.32 10.76 35.20
C ALA A 259 -42.28 11.82 36.32
N PRO A 260 -42.90 13.00 36.14
CA PRO A 260 -43.07 13.91 37.25
C PRO A 260 -43.90 13.21 38.33
N ASP A 261 -43.32 13.02 39.51
CA ASP A 261 -44.06 12.64 40.71
C ASP A 261 -45.22 13.62 40.88
N LEU A 262 -46.44 13.13 40.64
CA LEU A 262 -47.65 13.87 40.95
C LEU A 262 -47.63 14.16 42.46
N PRO A 263 -47.69 15.42 42.91
CA PRO A 263 -47.73 15.74 44.32
C PRO A 263 -48.97 15.10 44.96
N SER A 264 -48.80 14.58 46.18
CA SER A 264 -49.77 13.78 46.97
C SER A 264 -51.04 14.54 47.42
N SER A 265 -51.47 15.58 46.70
CA SER A 265 -52.60 16.44 47.07
C SER A 265 -53.88 16.23 46.25
N ILE A 266 -53.96 15.27 45.33
CA ILE A 266 -55.20 14.99 44.57
C ILE A 266 -55.53 13.49 44.63
N LYS A 267 -55.83 13.01 45.86
CA LYS A 267 -56.44 11.71 46.12
C LYS A 267 -57.67 11.82 47.03
N ALA A 268 -58.40 12.92 46.92
CA ALA A 268 -59.71 13.10 47.55
C ALA A 268 -60.66 13.74 46.54
N GLY A 269 -61.51 12.92 45.92
CA GLY A 269 -62.55 13.42 45.01
C GLY A 269 -62.84 12.50 43.85
N LEU A 270 -63.22 11.24 44.11
CA LEU A 270 -64.15 10.45 43.28
C LEU A 270 -64.50 9.17 44.04
N ALA A 271 -65.62 9.25 44.76
CA ALA A 271 -66.58 8.15 44.79
C ALA A 271 -67.34 8.15 43.45
#